data_AF-A0A7X0CCB1-F1
#
_entry.id   AF-A0A7X0CCB1-F1
#
_cell.length_a   1.000
_cell.length_b   1.000
_cell.length_c   1.000
_cell.angle_alpha   90.00
_cell.angle_beta   90.00
_cell.angle_gamma   90.00
#
_symmetry.space_group_name_H-M   'P 1'
#
loop_
_entity.id
_entity.type
_entity.pdbx_description
1 polymer ?
#
loop_
_entity_poly.entity_id
_entity_poly.type
_entity_poly.pdbx_seq_one_letter_code
_entity_poly.pdbx_strand_id
1 'polypeptide(L)'
;MTNLDRKLQAGALLARRVEGDGLMLADAVLLQALDGSRPLTHGERAALQASPLTLRRMRHLADVRRTQHMTWTGSAGLLRAADSGAPLDVLRTDDRMWRLHFVDQGGVAGVVVQLDLDAPGAAQLLAARAAIAVRDGAGSVIVQGTLDADGECEGPWPFAASLSSHFQRHGARFDVMPVPPST
;
A
#
# COMPACT_ATOMS: atom_id res chain seq x y z
N MET A 1 -30.24 23.37 4.51
CA MET A 1 -29.51 22.11 4.22
C MET A 1 -28.18 22.12 4.96
N THR A 2 -28.01 21.19 5.91
CA THR A 2 -26.85 21.10 6.79
C THR A 2 -25.68 20.34 6.14
N ASN A 3 -24.49 20.39 6.76
CA ASN A 3 -23.33 19.60 6.33
C ASN A 3 -23.60 18.08 6.48
N LEU A 4 -24.37 17.70 7.50
CA LEU A 4 -24.81 16.32 7.74
C LEU A 4 -25.72 15.82 6.60
N ASP A 5 -26.68 16.64 6.16
CA ASP A 5 -27.56 16.30 5.03
C ASP A 5 -26.77 16.03 3.75
N ARG A 6 -25.74 16.85 3.47
CA ARG A 6 -24.85 16.65 2.32
C ARG A 6 -24.05 15.35 2.41
N LYS A 7 -23.56 14.98 3.59
CA LYS A 7 -22.82 13.72 3.80
C LYS A 7 -23.73 12.50 3.66
N LEU A 8 -24.95 12.57 4.21
CA LEU A 8 -25.95 11.50 4.09
C LEU A 8 -26.41 11.32 2.64
N GLN A 9 -26.65 12.42 1.93
CA GLN A 9 -27.00 12.39 0.51
C GLN A 9 -25.87 11.83 -0.35
N ALA A 10 -24.62 12.24 -0.10
CA ALA A 10 -23.46 11.67 -0.78
C ALA A 10 -23.32 10.16 -0.51
N GLY A 11 -23.56 9.71 0.73
CA GLY A 11 -23.56 8.29 1.09
C GLY A 11 -24.65 7.50 0.37
N ALA A 12 -25.86 8.04 0.29
CA ALA A 12 -27.00 7.40 -0.39
C ALA A 12 -26.79 7.28 -1.90
N LEU A 13 -26.16 8.28 -2.53
CA LEU A 13 -25.81 8.23 -3.96
C LEU A 13 -24.74 7.17 -4.25
N LEU A 14 -23.71 7.04 -3.40
CA LEU A 14 -22.62 6.08 -3.60
C LEU A 14 -23.05 4.61 -3.43
N ALA A 15 -24.08 4.34 -2.61
CA ALA A 15 -24.56 2.99 -2.31
C ALA A 15 -25.44 2.37 -3.41
N ARG A 16 -26.01 3.19 -4.31
CA ARG A 16 -26.98 2.75 -5.32
C ARG A 16 -26.31 2.55 -6.68
N ARG A 17 -26.36 1.34 -7.22
CA ARG A 17 -26.13 1.14 -8.67
C ARG A 17 -27.37 1.63 -9.41
N VAL A 18 -27.19 2.58 -10.33
CA VAL A 18 -28.25 3.09 -11.20
C VAL A 18 -28.03 2.49 -12.59
N GLU A 19 -29.04 1.79 -13.09
CA GLU A 19 -28.99 1.14 -14.40
C GLU A 19 -28.94 2.20 -15.51
N GLY A 20 -28.01 2.06 -16.46
CA GLY A 20 -27.77 3.06 -17.51
C GLY A 20 -26.92 4.28 -17.09
N ASP A 21 -26.44 4.35 -15.84
CA ASP A 21 -25.53 5.42 -15.40
C ASP A 21 -24.13 5.26 -16.03
N GLY A 22 -23.60 6.37 -16.53
CA GLY A 22 -22.32 6.44 -17.24
C GLY A 22 -21.39 7.49 -16.64
N LEU A 23 -20.12 7.45 -17.03
CA LEU A 23 -19.16 8.48 -16.63
C LEU A 23 -19.50 9.79 -17.37
N MET A 24 -19.96 10.79 -16.62
CA MET A 24 -20.39 12.09 -17.15
C MET A 24 -19.25 13.11 -17.21
N LEU A 25 -18.18 12.90 -16.46
CA LEU A 25 -17.00 13.75 -16.44
C LEU A 25 -15.75 12.91 -16.70
N ALA A 26 -14.82 13.49 -17.47
CA ALA A 26 -13.51 12.89 -17.70
C ALA A 26 -12.64 12.99 -16.44
N ASP A 27 -11.76 12.00 -16.24
CA ASP A 27 -10.83 11.96 -15.10
C ASP A 27 -9.97 13.23 -15.00
N ALA A 28 -9.55 13.81 -16.14
CA ALA A 28 -8.78 15.06 -16.16
C ALA A 28 -9.53 16.23 -15.49
N VAL A 29 -10.84 16.35 -15.72
CA VAL A 29 -11.68 17.39 -15.09
C VAL A 29 -11.84 17.12 -13.60
N LEU A 30 -12.03 15.85 -13.22
CA LEU A 30 -12.14 15.44 -11.81
C LEU A 30 -10.84 15.71 -11.06
N LEU A 31 -9.69 15.42 -11.67
CA LEU A 31 -8.37 15.65 -11.09
C LEU A 31 -8.08 17.16 -10.93
N GLN A 32 -8.39 17.98 -11.94
CA GLN A 32 -8.26 19.44 -11.87
C GLN A 32 -9.16 20.07 -10.79
N ALA A 33 -10.32 19.46 -10.54
CA ALA A 33 -11.19 19.88 -9.44
C ALA A 33 -10.63 19.46 -8.07
N LEU A 34 -9.99 18.29 -7.99
CA LEU A 34 -9.39 17.75 -6.77
C LEU A 34 -8.07 18.44 -6.39
N ASP A 35 -7.26 18.88 -7.36
CA ASP A 35 -6.04 19.68 -7.10
C ASP A 35 -6.30 21.17 -6.88
N GLY A 36 -7.51 21.65 -7.17
CA GLY A 36 -7.88 23.05 -7.03
C GLY A 36 -7.35 23.95 -8.16
N SER A 37 -6.74 23.40 -9.20
CA SER A 37 -6.31 24.14 -10.39
C SER A 37 -7.49 24.74 -11.15
N ARG A 38 -8.66 24.10 -11.07
CA ARG A 38 -9.89 24.61 -11.68
C ARG A 38 -11.14 24.20 -10.87
N PRO A 39 -11.98 25.15 -10.44
CA PRO A 39 -13.27 24.81 -9.85
C PRO A 39 -14.22 24.20 -10.89
N LEU A 40 -15.05 23.24 -10.47
CA LEU A 40 -16.12 22.69 -11.31
C LEU A 40 -17.14 23.78 -11.65
N THR A 41 -17.46 23.90 -12.93
CA THR A 41 -18.55 24.76 -13.42
C THR A 41 -19.90 24.30 -12.87
N HIS A 42 -20.93 25.13 -13.01
CA HIS A 42 -22.28 24.75 -12.58
C HIS A 42 -22.79 23.48 -13.28
N GLY A 43 -22.56 23.37 -14.60
CA GLY A 43 -22.93 22.19 -15.39
C GLY A 43 -22.18 20.93 -14.96
N GLU A 44 -20.86 21.04 -14.72
CA GLU A 44 -20.07 19.90 -14.24
C GLU A 44 -20.47 19.46 -12.82
N ARG A 45 -20.81 20.40 -11.93
CA ARG A 45 -21.37 20.07 -10.61
C ARG A 45 -22.71 19.36 -10.71
N ALA A 46 -23.59 19.78 -11.61
CA ALA A 46 -24.87 19.12 -11.85
C ALA A 46 -24.66 17.70 -12.40
N ALA A 47 -23.76 17.54 -13.38
CA ALA A 47 -23.40 16.25 -13.96
C ALA A 47 -22.81 15.28 -12.92
N LEU A 48 -21.94 15.79 -12.04
CA LEU A 48 -21.38 15.02 -10.93
C LEU A 48 -22.49 14.56 -9.97
N GLN A 49 -23.42 15.44 -9.59
CA GLN A 49 -24.51 15.09 -8.66
C GLN A 49 -25.53 14.12 -9.28
N ALA A 50 -25.73 14.17 -10.59
CA ALA A 50 -26.67 13.31 -11.30
C ALA A 50 -26.14 11.88 -11.51
N SER A 51 -24.82 11.66 -11.41
CA SER A 51 -24.18 10.36 -11.70
C SER A 51 -23.46 9.78 -10.47
N PRO A 52 -24.07 8.80 -9.78
CA PRO A 52 -23.41 7.97 -8.77
C PRO A 52 -22.09 7.35 -9.22
N LEU A 53 -21.95 6.95 -10.49
CA LEU A 53 -20.72 6.41 -11.05
C LEU A 53 -19.62 7.48 -11.12
N THR A 54 -19.94 8.68 -11.59
CA THR A 54 -18.99 9.80 -11.66
C THR A 54 -18.55 10.24 -10.25
N LEU A 55 -19.45 10.24 -9.26
CA LEU A 55 -19.11 10.48 -7.85
C LEU A 55 -18.17 9.42 -7.28
N ARG A 56 -18.44 8.13 -7.54
CA ARG A 56 -17.54 7.03 -7.14
C ARG A 56 -16.17 7.19 -7.78
N ARG A 57 -16.10 7.57 -9.06
CA ARG A 57 -14.85 7.82 -9.77
C ARG A 57 -14.07 8.97 -9.16
N MET A 58 -14.73 10.10 -8.86
CA MET A 58 -14.09 11.24 -8.20
C MET A 58 -13.55 10.86 -6.81
N ARG A 59 -14.31 10.10 -6.01
CA ARG A 59 -13.86 9.60 -4.71
C ARG A 59 -12.64 8.69 -4.85
N HIS A 60 -12.67 7.75 -5.79
CA HIS A 60 -11.54 6.88 -6.08
C HIS A 60 -10.28 7.69 -6.45
N LEU A 61 -10.40 8.67 -7.34
CA LEU A 61 -9.27 9.55 -7.71
C LEU A 61 -8.76 10.36 -6.51
N ALA A 62 -9.65 10.84 -5.64
CA ALA A 62 -9.27 11.52 -4.41
C ALA A 62 -8.53 10.59 -3.44
N ASP A 63 -8.95 9.34 -3.33
CA ASP A 63 -8.30 8.32 -2.49
C ASP A 63 -6.91 7.97 -3.02
N VAL A 64 -6.77 7.72 -4.33
CA VAL A 64 -5.48 7.51 -5.00
C VAL A 64 -4.55 8.70 -4.80
N ARG A 65 -5.06 9.93 -4.94
CA ARG A 65 -4.27 11.14 -4.71
C ARG A 65 -3.81 11.26 -3.26
N ARG A 66 -4.70 10.98 -2.29
CA ARG A 66 -4.34 11.04 -0.87
C ARG A 66 -3.26 10.02 -0.51
N THR A 67 -3.34 8.81 -1.07
CA THR A 67 -2.33 7.79 -0.83
C THR A 67 -1.01 8.07 -1.57
N GLN A 68 -1.05 8.73 -2.72
CA GLN A 68 0.16 9.25 -3.40
C GLN A 68 0.90 10.33 -2.59
N HIS A 69 0.18 11.09 -1.75
CA HIS A 69 0.78 12.13 -0.89
C HIS A 69 1.02 11.68 0.56
N MET A 70 0.67 10.45 0.91
CA MET A 70 1.00 9.89 2.22
C MET A 70 2.48 9.50 2.22
N THR A 71 3.28 10.14 3.07
CA THR A 71 4.64 9.69 3.34
C THR A 71 4.55 8.33 4.05
N TRP A 72 4.92 7.26 3.35
CA TRP A 72 5.01 5.93 3.94
C TRP A 72 6.01 5.96 5.11
N THR A 73 5.55 5.58 6.31
CA THR A 73 6.36 5.60 7.54
C THR A 73 6.81 4.22 8.00
N GLY A 74 6.42 3.17 7.27
CA GLY A 74 6.69 1.78 7.60
C GLY A 74 5.43 0.91 7.58
N SER A 75 5.64 -0.40 7.57
CA SER A 75 4.60 -1.44 7.48
C SER A 75 4.92 -2.58 8.45
N ALA A 76 4.00 -2.92 9.34
CA ALA A 76 4.15 -4.03 10.27
C ALA A 76 3.58 -5.34 9.70
N GLY A 77 4.13 -6.48 10.11
CA GLY A 77 3.65 -7.80 9.76
C GLY A 77 3.83 -8.81 10.90
N LEU A 78 3.00 -9.85 10.87
CA LEU A 78 2.97 -10.90 11.89
C LEU A 78 3.14 -12.27 11.25
N LEU A 79 3.96 -13.10 11.87
CA LEU A 79 4.05 -14.53 11.61
C LEU A 79 2.74 -15.17 12.05
N ARG A 80 1.82 -15.38 11.10
CA ARG A 80 0.64 -16.19 11.36
C ARG A 80 1.09 -17.64 11.36
N ALA A 81 1.02 -18.28 12.53
CA ALA A 81 1.30 -19.70 12.65
C ALA A 81 0.47 -20.46 11.62
N ALA A 82 1.13 -21.00 10.60
CA ALA A 82 0.58 -22.09 9.82
C ALA A 82 0.59 -23.30 10.76
N ASP A 83 -0.56 -23.64 11.31
CA ASP A 83 -0.81 -24.78 12.20
C ASP A 83 -0.56 -26.16 11.51
N SER A 84 0.20 -26.20 10.41
CA SER A 84 0.32 -27.36 9.53
C SER A 84 1.74 -27.89 9.36
N GLY A 85 2.76 -27.30 10.01
CA GLY A 85 4.15 -27.77 9.88
C GLY A 85 4.75 -27.62 8.47
N ALA A 86 4.07 -26.92 7.56
CA ALA A 86 4.60 -26.55 6.26
C ALA A 86 5.67 -25.45 6.40
N PRO A 87 6.72 -25.45 5.55
CA PRO A 87 7.69 -24.37 5.51
C PRO A 87 6.98 -23.04 5.24
N LEU A 88 7.41 -22.02 5.97
CA LEU A 88 6.79 -20.72 5.93
C LEU A 88 7.45 -19.92 4.82
N ASP A 89 6.95 -20.08 3.60
CA ASP A 89 7.63 -19.62 2.39
C ASP A 89 7.49 -18.10 2.17
N VAL A 90 6.39 -17.51 2.67
CA VAL A 90 6.07 -16.09 2.46
C VAL A 90 5.44 -15.46 3.71
N LEU A 91 5.93 -14.28 4.06
CA LEU A 91 5.34 -13.37 5.05
C LEU A 91 4.78 -12.12 4.38
N ARG A 92 3.75 -11.50 4.97
CA ARG A 92 3.11 -10.28 4.46
C ARG A 92 2.88 -9.26 5.56
N THR A 93 3.03 -7.98 5.23
CA THR A 93 2.62 -6.89 6.12
C THR A 93 1.10 -6.78 6.17
N ASP A 94 0.57 -6.23 7.26
CA ASP A 94 -0.87 -6.10 7.51
C ASP A 94 -1.56 -5.15 6.51
N ASP A 95 -0.83 -4.15 6.03
CA ASP A 95 -1.26 -3.23 4.97
C ASP A 95 -1.16 -3.84 3.55
N ARG A 96 -0.66 -5.08 3.44
CA ARG A 96 -0.44 -5.83 2.20
C ARG A 96 0.58 -5.22 1.24
N MET A 97 1.31 -4.19 1.67
CA MET A 97 2.27 -3.48 0.82
C MET A 97 3.54 -4.31 0.55
N TRP A 98 3.90 -5.22 1.45
CA TRP A 98 5.15 -5.97 1.36
C TRP A 98 4.96 -7.49 1.49
N ARG A 99 5.81 -8.22 0.77
CA ARG A 99 6.00 -9.66 0.88
C ARG A 99 7.46 -9.95 1.22
N LEU A 100 7.70 -10.87 2.14
CA LEU A 100 9.03 -11.39 2.45
C LEU A 100 9.05 -12.84 2.01
N HIS A 101 9.89 -13.13 1.02
CA HIS A 101 10.16 -14.45 0.50
C HIS A 101 11.48 -14.96 1.09
N PHE A 102 11.52 -16.26 1.37
CA PHE A 102 12.72 -16.94 1.85
C PHE A 102 13.18 -17.94 0.80
N VAL A 103 14.42 -17.79 0.37
CA VAL A 103 15.01 -18.58 -0.71
C VAL A 103 16.24 -19.30 -0.21
N ASP A 104 16.46 -20.53 -0.69
CA ASP A 104 17.71 -21.25 -0.52
C ASP A 104 18.49 -21.18 -1.84
N GLN A 105 19.59 -20.43 -1.85
CA GLN A 105 20.49 -20.34 -3.00
C GLN A 105 21.72 -21.21 -2.75
N GLY A 106 21.59 -22.50 -3.04
CA GLY A 106 22.72 -23.44 -3.01
C GLY A 106 23.26 -23.72 -1.60
N GLY A 107 22.39 -23.74 -0.59
CA GLY A 107 22.74 -23.95 0.82
C GLY A 107 22.90 -22.67 1.63
N VAL A 108 22.72 -21.50 1.00
CA VAL A 108 22.73 -20.19 1.66
C VAL A 108 21.30 -19.66 1.71
N ALA A 109 20.76 -19.54 2.92
CA ALA A 109 19.46 -18.93 3.12
C ALA A 109 19.51 -17.42 2.81
N GLY A 110 18.55 -16.94 2.04
CA GLY A 110 18.37 -15.55 1.66
C GLY A 110 16.96 -15.05 1.93
N VAL A 111 16.82 -13.73 1.99
CA VAL A 111 15.54 -13.03 2.13
C VAL A 111 15.39 -12.11 0.93
N VAL A 112 14.22 -12.17 0.30
CA VAL A 112 13.81 -11.21 -0.73
C VAL A 112 12.57 -10.48 -0.23
N VAL A 113 12.63 -9.16 -0.21
CA VAL A 113 11.52 -8.28 0.19
C VAL A 113 10.96 -7.68 -1.08
N GLN A 114 9.70 -7.93 -1.36
CA GLN A 114 9.02 -7.52 -2.58
C GLN A 114 7.88 -6.55 -2.26
N LEU A 115 7.89 -5.41 -2.94
CA LEU A 115 6.80 -4.44 -2.94
C LEU A 115 5.61 -4.97 -3.76
N ASP A 116 4.39 -4.85 -3.23
CA ASP A 116 3.17 -5.05 -4.01
C ASP A 116 2.91 -3.79 -4.86
N LEU A 117 3.08 -3.90 -6.18
CA LEU A 117 2.99 -2.76 -7.10
C LEU A 117 1.57 -2.17 -7.20
N ASP A 118 0.55 -2.94 -6.79
CA ASP A 118 -0.83 -2.46 -6.71
C ASP A 118 -1.12 -1.76 -5.38
N ALA A 119 -0.18 -1.77 -4.42
CA ALA A 119 -0.37 -1.14 -3.13
C ALA A 119 -0.37 0.40 -3.23
N PRO A 120 -1.21 1.09 -2.44
CA PRO A 120 -1.21 2.55 -2.43
C PRO A 120 0.16 3.12 -2.02
N GLY A 121 0.75 3.96 -2.88
CA GLY A 121 2.08 4.55 -2.65
C GLY A 121 3.25 3.74 -3.23
N ALA A 122 3.02 2.51 -3.73
CA ALA A 122 4.07 1.67 -4.30
C ALA A 122 4.82 2.36 -5.46
N ALA A 123 4.09 3.01 -6.36
CA ALA A 123 4.68 3.75 -7.48
C ALA A 123 5.66 4.85 -7.01
N GLN A 124 5.39 5.50 -5.88
CA GLN A 124 6.28 6.53 -5.32
C GLN A 124 7.56 5.90 -4.76
N LEU A 125 7.43 4.80 -4.00
CA LEU A 125 8.59 4.08 -3.44
C LEU A 125 9.49 3.51 -4.54
N LEU A 126 8.90 2.94 -5.59
CA LEU A 126 9.63 2.40 -6.73
C LEU A 126 10.35 3.49 -7.52
N ALA A 127 9.66 4.59 -7.85
CA ALA A 127 10.26 5.72 -8.56
C ALA A 127 11.42 6.36 -7.78
N ALA A 128 11.32 6.39 -6.44
CA ALA A 128 12.37 6.91 -5.56
C ALA A 128 13.51 5.92 -5.29
N ARG A 129 13.40 4.66 -5.74
CA ARG A 129 14.28 3.54 -5.34
C ARG A 129 14.49 3.53 -3.82
N ALA A 130 13.38 3.56 -3.09
CA ALA A 130 13.37 3.78 -1.65
C ALA A 130 14.37 2.85 -0.93
N ALA A 131 15.15 3.41 0.00
CA ALA A 131 15.95 2.62 0.91
C ALA A 131 15.05 2.07 2.03
N ILE A 132 15.08 0.76 2.26
CA ILE A 132 14.28 0.08 3.26
C ILE A 132 15.14 -0.77 4.18
N ALA A 133 14.63 -1.01 5.39
CA ALA A 133 15.16 -1.98 6.32
C ALA A 133 14.02 -2.84 6.87
N VAL A 134 14.17 -4.14 6.78
CA VAL A 134 13.31 -5.09 7.48
C VAL A 134 13.91 -5.38 8.84
N ARG A 135 13.08 -5.30 9.87
CA ARG A 135 13.47 -5.57 11.26
C ARG A 135 12.63 -6.68 11.84
N ASP A 136 13.23 -7.50 12.70
CA ASP A 136 12.49 -8.44 13.53
C ASP A 136 11.79 -7.74 14.70
N GLY A 137 11.04 -8.50 15.48
CA GLY A 137 10.36 -7.97 16.64
C GLY A 137 11.24 -7.58 17.82
N ALA A 138 12.55 -7.80 17.78
CA ALA A 138 13.49 -7.19 18.73
C ALA A 138 14.13 -5.92 18.17
N GLY A 139 13.86 -5.56 16.91
CA GLY A 139 14.43 -4.42 16.21
C GLY A 139 15.73 -4.72 15.46
N SER A 140 16.17 -5.97 15.41
CA SER A 140 17.38 -6.38 14.68
C SER A 140 17.11 -6.33 13.17
N VAL A 141 18.07 -5.84 12.39
CA VAL A 141 17.94 -5.76 10.93
C VAL A 141 18.08 -7.16 10.32
N ILE A 142 17.08 -7.56 9.53
CA ILE A 142 17.05 -8.81 8.76
C ILE A 142 17.69 -8.58 7.39
N VAL A 143 17.25 -7.53 6.70
CA VAL A 143 17.79 -7.10 5.41
C VAL A 143 17.63 -5.58 5.29
N GLN A 144 18.59 -4.94 4.65
CA GLN A 144 18.56 -3.50 4.40
C GLN A 144 19.20 -3.22 3.04
N GLY A 145 18.55 -2.37 2.24
CA GLY A 145 19.02 -2.01 0.92
C GLY A 145 18.06 -1.06 0.21
N THR A 146 18.35 -0.76 -1.05
CA THR A 146 17.49 0.03 -1.93
C THR A 146 16.66 -0.88 -2.82
N LEU A 147 15.41 -0.49 -3.09
CA LEU A 147 14.59 -1.18 -4.08
C LEU A 147 15.25 -1.14 -5.47
N ASP A 148 15.23 -2.26 -6.17
CA ASP A 148 15.61 -2.36 -7.57
C ASP A 148 14.47 -1.92 -8.52
N ALA A 149 14.61 -2.24 -9.81
CA ALA A 149 13.64 -1.85 -10.83
C ALA A 149 12.32 -2.63 -10.73
N ASP A 150 12.31 -3.79 -10.09
CA ASP A 150 11.16 -4.66 -9.92
C ASP A 150 10.48 -4.45 -8.56
N GLY A 151 11.06 -3.59 -7.71
CA GLY A 151 10.55 -3.30 -6.37
C GLY A 151 11.00 -4.31 -5.34
N GLU A 152 12.16 -4.92 -5.55
CA GLU A 152 12.74 -5.93 -4.68
C GLU A 152 13.98 -5.42 -3.96
N CYS A 153 14.21 -5.96 -2.76
CA CYS A 153 15.44 -5.80 -2.00
C CYS A 153 15.80 -7.14 -1.36
N GLU A 154 17.00 -7.63 -1.65
CA GLU A 154 17.45 -8.95 -1.21
C GLU A 154 18.73 -8.89 -0.36
N GLY A 155 18.94 -9.94 0.42
CA GLY A 155 20.16 -10.13 1.19
C GLY A 155 20.25 -11.52 1.84
N PRO A 156 21.43 -11.90 2.32
CA PRO A 156 21.61 -13.17 3.02
C PRO A 156 20.83 -13.14 4.35
N TRP A 157 20.27 -14.29 4.74
CA TRP A 157 19.70 -14.46 6.07
C TRP A 157 20.80 -14.29 7.13
N PRO A 158 20.71 -13.29 8.02
CA PRO A 158 21.85 -12.90 8.86
C PRO A 158 21.95 -13.73 10.15
N PHE A 159 21.01 -14.64 10.42
CA PHE A 159 20.93 -15.37 11.68
C PHE A 159 21.23 -16.85 11.52
N ALA A 160 21.86 -17.46 12.53
CA ALA A 160 22.11 -18.89 12.56
C ALA A 160 20.83 -19.73 12.78
N ALA A 161 19.82 -19.14 13.42
CA ALA A 161 18.55 -19.82 13.67
C ALA A 161 17.72 -19.94 12.39
N SER A 162 16.93 -21.01 12.27
CA SER A 162 15.95 -21.12 11.20
C SER A 162 14.88 -20.03 11.32
N LEU A 163 14.27 -19.67 10.19
CA LEU A 163 13.26 -18.62 10.05
C LEU A 163 12.21 -18.65 11.18
N SER A 164 11.48 -19.77 11.28
CA SER A 164 10.38 -19.92 12.23
C SER A 164 10.87 -19.79 13.67
N SER A 165 12.02 -20.38 13.98
CA SER A 165 12.62 -20.32 15.32
C SER A 165 13.04 -18.90 15.69
N HIS A 166 13.59 -18.15 14.74
CA HIS A 166 13.98 -16.76 14.93
C HIS A 166 12.75 -15.90 15.22
N PHE A 167 11.77 -15.90 14.32
CA PHE A 167 10.58 -15.07 14.52
C PHE A 167 9.78 -15.44 15.76
N GLN A 168 9.59 -16.74 16.06
CA GLN A 168 8.92 -17.15 17.29
C GLN A 168 9.60 -16.62 18.55
N ARG A 169 10.94 -16.65 18.59
CA ARG A 169 11.73 -16.10 19.70
C ARG A 169 11.60 -14.59 19.82
N HIS A 170 11.45 -13.90 18.68
CA HIS A 170 11.41 -12.44 18.60
C HIS A 170 9.99 -11.88 18.45
N GLY A 171 9.00 -12.54 19.05
CA GLY A 171 7.64 -12.00 19.18
C GLY A 171 6.76 -12.15 17.94
N ALA A 172 7.14 -13.04 17.01
CA ALA A 172 6.38 -13.38 15.81
C ALA A 172 5.99 -12.16 14.94
N ARG A 173 6.83 -11.11 14.94
CA ARG A 173 6.59 -9.86 14.22
C ARG A 173 7.79 -9.43 13.39
N PHE A 174 7.52 -8.62 12.38
CA PHE A 174 8.53 -7.90 11.62
C PHE A 174 7.99 -6.55 11.16
N ASP A 175 8.89 -5.61 10.89
CA ASP A 175 8.55 -4.29 10.37
C ASP A 175 9.40 -3.98 9.14
N VAL A 176 8.79 -3.45 8.08
CA VAL A 176 9.48 -2.87 6.92
C VAL A 176 9.48 -1.37 7.10
N MET A 177 10.66 -0.77 7.24
CA MET A 177 10.82 0.64 7.60
C MET A 177 11.59 1.40 6.52
N PRO A 178 11.28 2.68 6.26
CA PRO A 178 12.14 3.53 5.46
C PRO A 178 13.49 3.74 6.17
N VAL A 179 14.57 3.73 5.39
CA VAL A 179 15.90 4.12 5.86
C VAL A 179 16.11 5.57 5.44
N PRO A 180 16.35 6.50 6.38
CA PRO A 180 16.67 7.88 6.02
C PRO A 180 17.95 7.91 5.19
N PRO A 181 18.03 8.78 4.16
CA PRO A 181 19.25 8.92 3.38
C PRO A 181 20.40 9.32 4.30
N SER A 182 21.54 8.63 4.19
CA SER A 182 22.76 9.01 4.87
C SER A 182 23.16 10.42 4.41
N THR A 183 23.08 11.38 5.32
CA THR A 183 23.53 12.78 5.11
C THR A 183 25.02 12.86 4.79
#